data_AF-A0A915EEM2-F1
#
_entry.id   AF-A0A915EEM2-F1
#
_cell.length_a   1.000
_cell.length_b   1.000
_cell.length_c   1.000
_cell.angle_alpha   90.00
_cell.angle_beta   90.00
_cell.angle_gamma   90.00
#
_symmetry.space_group_name_H-M   'P 1'
#
loop_
_entity.id
_entity.type
_entity.pdbx_description
1 polymer ?
#
loop_
_entity_poly.entity_id
_entity_poly.type
_entity_poly.pdbx_seq_one_letter_code
_entity_poly.pdbx_strand_id
1 'polypeptide(L)'
;MDRIQAAYGSDSSAEEEVEKLRKRKSYSTEWKLEVVKHARLVSIHSASKKFNVDRATVRDWIKSQNSLSQIKQSSAAGKNRKRLLGGGRPLQFQDLDRELAKWVRQNVRINSESLAVSSNNKQRKCLTPKRMKVSLCAAA
;
A
#
# COMPACT_ATOMS: atom_id res chain seq x y z
N MET A 1 31.90 51.53 4.17
CA MET A 1 32.56 50.42 3.46
C MET A 1 32.48 49.19 4.34
N ASP A 2 31.75 48.12 4.09
CA ASP A 2 30.74 47.82 3.08
C ASP A 2 29.71 46.86 3.67
N ARG A 3 28.49 47.04 3.17
CA ARG A 3 27.24 46.41 3.56
C ARG A 3 27.03 45.16 2.69
N ILE A 4 27.73 44.05 2.95
CA ILE A 4 27.58 42.76 2.23
C ILE A 4 28.03 41.67 3.22
N GLN A 5 27.24 40.73 3.75
CA GLN A 5 26.11 39.96 3.22
C GLN A 5 25.19 39.53 4.38
N ALA A 6 24.03 40.17 4.49
CA ALA A 6 22.85 39.53 5.03
C ALA A 6 22.32 38.53 3.99
N ALA A 7 22.71 37.25 4.09
CA ALA A 7 22.19 36.20 3.20
C ALA A 7 22.27 34.75 3.75
N TYR A 8 22.64 34.52 5.01
CA TYR A 8 22.58 33.16 5.60
C TYR A 8 21.27 32.91 6.36
N GLY A 9 20.17 33.37 5.76
CA GLY A 9 18.81 33.18 6.20
C GLY A 9 17.98 32.70 5.01
N SER A 10 18.17 31.44 4.60
CA SER A 10 17.32 30.77 3.63
C SER A 10 17.36 29.26 3.86
N ASP A 11 16.24 28.75 4.33
CA ASP A 11 15.65 27.44 4.00
C ASP A 11 16.09 26.11 4.61
N SER A 12 16.85 26.10 5.71
CA SER A 12 17.06 24.84 6.47
C SER A 12 15.74 24.25 7.01
N SER A 13 14.78 25.09 7.44
CA SER A 13 13.52 24.61 8.00
C SER A 13 12.49 24.19 6.95
N ALA A 14 12.49 24.81 5.76
CA ALA A 14 11.53 24.45 4.71
C ALA A 14 11.95 23.15 4.00
N GLU A 15 13.25 22.93 3.80
CA GLU A 15 13.76 21.67 3.23
C GLU A 15 13.47 20.47 4.16
N GLU A 16 13.54 20.66 5.48
CA GLU A 16 13.21 19.62 6.45
C GLU A 16 11.71 19.28 6.47
N GLU A 17 10.83 20.27 6.36
CA GLU A 17 9.38 20.05 6.26
C GLU A 17 9.01 19.38 4.92
N VAL A 18 9.68 19.73 3.82
CA VAL A 18 9.49 19.06 2.52
C VAL A 18 9.89 17.59 2.59
N GLU A 19 11.00 17.23 3.27
CA GLU A 19 11.39 15.83 3.46
C GLU A 19 10.40 15.06 4.33
N LYS A 20 9.88 15.65 5.40
CA LYS A 20 8.82 15.03 6.23
C LYS A 20 7.55 14.75 5.44
N LEU A 21 7.25 15.59 4.46
CA LEU A 21 6.11 15.42 3.55
C LEU A 21 6.40 14.46 2.38
N ARG A 22 7.65 13.98 2.20
CA ARG A 22 7.97 13.05 1.11
C ARG A 22 7.28 11.71 1.33
N LYS A 23 6.41 11.37 0.38
CA LYS A 23 5.75 10.07 0.33
C LYS A 23 6.78 8.96 0.22
N ARG A 24 6.56 7.88 0.97
CA ARG A 24 7.42 6.67 0.91
C ARG A 24 7.52 6.17 -0.53
N LYS A 25 8.75 6.02 -1.02
CA LYS A 25 9.02 5.48 -2.37
C LYS A 25 8.54 4.03 -2.44
N SER A 26 7.93 3.67 -3.57
CA SER A 26 7.44 2.31 -3.83
C SER A 26 8.10 1.75 -5.08
N TYR A 27 8.70 0.56 -4.96
CA TYR A 27 9.50 -0.05 -6.03
C TYR A 27 8.89 -1.36 -6.51
N SER A 28 8.96 -1.64 -7.82
CA SER A 28 8.57 -2.93 -8.39
C SER A 28 9.55 -4.03 -8.00
N THR A 29 9.09 -5.29 -7.98
CA THR A 29 9.92 -6.48 -7.74
C THR A 29 11.06 -6.60 -8.74
N GLU A 30 10.80 -6.33 -10.03
CA GLU A 30 11.82 -6.38 -11.07
C GLU A 30 12.95 -5.39 -10.81
N TRP A 31 12.58 -4.13 -10.53
CA TRP A 31 13.55 -3.08 -10.23
C TRP A 31 14.35 -3.44 -8.96
N LYS A 32 13.72 -4.00 -7.93
CA LYS A 32 14.44 -4.42 -6.70
C LYS A 32 15.49 -5.49 -7.00
N LEU A 33 15.16 -6.45 -7.87
CA LEU A 33 16.09 -7.51 -8.28
C LEU A 33 17.26 -6.94 -9.09
N GLU A 34 17.05 -5.91 -9.91
CA GLU A 34 18.12 -5.22 -10.63
C GLU A 34 19.10 -4.56 -9.66
N VAL A 35 18.58 -3.85 -8.64
CA VAL A 35 19.41 -3.24 -7.61
C VAL A 35 20.20 -4.28 -6.83
N VAL A 36 19.56 -5.40 -6.47
CA VAL A 36 20.23 -6.52 -5.79
C VAL A 36 21.33 -7.13 -6.66
N LYS A 37 21.08 -7.31 -7.96
CA LYS A 37 22.09 -7.80 -8.91
C LYS A 37 23.29 -6.86 -8.95
N HIS A 38 23.06 -5.56 -9.06
CA HIS A 38 24.15 -4.58 -9.07
C HIS A 38 24.92 -4.53 -7.75
N ALA A 39 24.22 -4.61 -6.61
CA ALA A 39 24.84 -4.62 -5.29
C ALA A 39 25.74 -5.85 -5.06
N ARG A 40 25.37 -7.01 -5.62
CA ARG A 40 26.18 -8.24 -5.56
C ARG A 40 27.38 -8.21 -6.50
N LEU A 41 27.27 -7.52 -7.64
CA LEU A 41 28.36 -7.41 -8.62
C LEU A 41 29.42 -6.38 -8.21
N VAL A 42 29.00 -5.24 -7.67
CA VAL A 42 29.89 -4.11 -7.36
C VAL A 42 29.98 -3.92 -5.86
N SER A 43 28.98 -3.27 -5.27
CA SER A 43 28.85 -3.08 -3.82
C SER A 43 27.50 -2.46 -3.47
N ILE A 44 27.11 -2.57 -2.20
CA ILE A 44 25.91 -1.91 -1.67
C ILE A 44 26.04 -0.38 -1.74
N HIS A 45 27.23 0.16 -1.47
CA HIS A 45 27.46 1.61 -1.53
C HIS A 45 27.28 2.15 -2.95
N SER A 46 27.85 1.47 -3.95
CA SER A 46 27.70 1.84 -5.36
C SER A 46 26.23 1.77 -5.80
N ALA A 47 25.51 0.71 -5.43
CA ALA A 47 24.09 0.58 -5.71
C ALA A 47 23.25 1.68 -5.07
N SER A 48 23.54 2.03 -3.82
CA SER A 48 22.85 3.11 -3.12
C SER A 48 23.01 4.46 -3.84
N LYS A 49 24.23 4.79 -4.28
CA LYS A 49 24.48 6.01 -5.06
C LYS A 49 23.81 5.98 -6.43
N LYS A 50 23.93 4.87 -7.16
CA LYS A 50 23.39 4.74 -8.53
C LYS A 50 21.86 4.79 -8.56
N PHE A 51 21.21 4.14 -7.61
CA PHE A 51 19.75 3.97 -7.59
C PHE A 51 19.03 4.93 -6.64
N ASN A 52 19.78 5.80 -5.93
CA ASN A 52 19.26 6.73 -4.93
C ASN A 52 18.34 6.06 -3.89
N VAL A 53 18.83 4.94 -3.34
CA VAL A 53 18.14 4.14 -2.31
C VAL A 53 19.05 3.96 -1.12
N ASP A 54 18.46 4.03 0.07
CA ASP A 54 19.21 3.84 1.30
C ASP A 54 19.85 2.44 1.39
N ARG A 55 21.05 2.39 1.98
CA ARG A 55 21.85 1.17 2.10
C ARG A 55 21.16 0.12 2.97
N ALA A 56 20.36 0.50 3.98
CA ALA A 56 19.59 -0.45 4.78
C ALA A 56 18.51 -1.13 3.93
N THR A 57 17.81 -0.35 3.12
CA THR A 57 16.79 -0.87 2.20
C THR A 57 17.39 -1.89 1.20
N VAL A 58 18.56 -1.60 0.64
CA VAL A 58 19.27 -2.52 -0.25
C VAL A 58 19.66 -3.81 0.49
N ARG A 59 20.17 -3.71 1.72
CA ARG A 59 20.48 -4.89 2.57
C ARG A 59 19.26 -5.76 2.82
N ASP A 60 18.12 -5.16 3.11
CA ASP A 60 16.87 -5.90 3.34
C ASP A 60 16.39 -6.62 2.07
N TRP A 61 16.52 -6.00 0.90
CA TRP A 61 16.20 -6.68 -0.36
C TRP A 61 17.15 -7.82 -0.69
N ILE A 62 18.43 -7.72 -0.32
CA ILE A 62 19.37 -8.85 -0.46
C ILE A 62 18.90 -10.03 0.40
N LYS A 63 18.47 -9.79 1.66
CA LYS A 63 17.92 -10.83 2.53
C LYS A 63 16.65 -11.45 1.95
N SER A 64 15.75 -10.62 1.40
CA SER A 64 14.48 -11.06 0.80
C SER A 64 14.59 -11.47 -0.67
N GLN A 65 15.79 -11.65 -1.23
CA GLN A 65 15.99 -11.92 -2.65
C GLN A 65 15.25 -13.18 -3.12
N ASN A 66 15.28 -14.25 -2.33
CA ASN A 66 14.62 -15.50 -2.69
C ASN A 66 13.11 -15.29 -2.86
N SER A 67 12.48 -14.60 -1.90
CA SER A 67 11.06 -14.25 -1.98
C SER A 67 10.73 -13.35 -3.18
N LEU A 68 11.61 -12.38 -3.49
CA LEU A 68 11.44 -11.52 -4.67
C LEU A 68 11.52 -12.32 -5.97
N SER A 69 12.42 -13.29 -6.05
CA SER A 69 12.57 -14.16 -7.22
C SER A 69 11.36 -15.07 -7.43
N GLN A 70 10.84 -15.68 -6.36
CA GLN A 70 9.62 -16.48 -6.39
C GLN A 70 8.41 -15.68 -6.86
N ILE A 71 8.29 -14.42 -6.42
CA ILE A 71 7.20 -13.53 -6.86
C ILE A 71 7.31 -13.19 -8.35
N LYS A 72 8.53 -12.96 -8.85
CA LYS A 72 8.75 -12.71 -10.28
C LYS A 72 8.34 -13.93 -11.12
N GLN A 73 8.54 -15.13 -10.61
CA GLN A 73 8.22 -16.39 -11.29
C GLN A 73 6.74 -16.79 -11.19
N SER A 74 6.04 -16.48 -10.09
CA SER A 74 4.71 -17.03 -9.80
C SER A 74 3.56 -16.47 -10.66
N SER A 75 3.75 -15.34 -11.35
CA SER A 75 2.72 -14.78 -12.25
C SER A 75 3.31 -13.77 -13.23
N ALA A 76 2.67 -13.61 -14.40
CA ALA A 76 3.02 -12.55 -15.36
C ALA A 76 2.93 -11.14 -14.74
N ALA A 77 1.96 -10.92 -13.84
CA ALA A 77 1.82 -9.69 -13.06
C ALA A 77 2.89 -9.52 -11.95
N GLY A 78 3.67 -10.57 -11.68
CA GLY A 78 4.70 -10.61 -10.64
C GLY A 78 5.81 -9.58 -10.84
N LYS A 79 6.09 -9.15 -12.09
CA LYS A 79 7.10 -8.13 -12.43
C LYS A 79 6.76 -6.72 -11.93
N ASN A 80 5.48 -6.35 -12.03
CA ASN A 80 4.98 -5.02 -11.64
C ASN A 80 4.53 -4.96 -10.17
N ARG A 81 4.54 -6.10 -9.48
CA ARG A 81 4.12 -6.19 -8.10
C ARG A 81 5.11 -5.45 -7.20
N LYS A 82 4.59 -4.66 -6.26
CA LYS A 82 5.43 -3.87 -5.33
C LYS A 82 5.60 -4.51 -3.95
N ARG A 83 4.62 -5.29 -3.51
CA ARG A 83 4.55 -5.93 -2.18
C ARG A 83 4.97 -7.39 -2.24
N LEU A 84 5.71 -7.83 -1.23
CA LEU A 84 6.01 -9.24 -0.99
C LEU A 84 4.71 -10.02 -0.71
N LEU A 85 4.77 -11.35 -0.86
CA LEU A 85 3.70 -12.25 -0.41
C LEU A 85 3.55 -12.12 1.11
N GLY A 86 2.31 -12.16 1.60
CA GLY A 86 2.02 -12.00 3.03
C GLY A 86 2.20 -10.57 3.58
N GLY A 87 2.60 -9.59 2.76
CA GLY A 87 2.84 -8.21 3.21
C GLY A 87 1.57 -7.39 3.51
N GLY A 88 0.44 -8.04 3.84
CA GLY A 88 -0.84 -7.43 4.19
C GLY A 88 -1.35 -7.93 5.54
N ARG A 89 -2.56 -7.54 5.94
CA ARG A 89 -3.19 -8.08 7.16
C ARG A 89 -3.41 -9.59 6.96
N PRO A 90 -2.93 -10.46 7.87
CA PRO A 90 -3.19 -11.88 7.77
C PRO A 90 -4.70 -12.17 7.90
N LEU A 91 -5.17 -13.17 7.16
CA LEU A 91 -6.55 -13.68 7.29
C LEU A 91 -6.65 -14.40 8.64
N GLN A 92 -7.65 -14.02 9.45
CA GLN A 92 -7.84 -14.61 10.78
C GLN A 92 -8.40 -16.04 10.67
N PHE A 93 -9.27 -16.29 9.69
CA PHE A 93 -9.93 -17.58 9.49
C PHE A 93 -9.73 -18.06 8.05
N GLN A 94 -8.55 -18.60 7.76
CA GLN A 94 -8.15 -18.97 6.40
C GLN A 94 -9.11 -19.98 5.75
N ASP A 95 -9.63 -20.92 6.54
CA ASP A 95 -10.53 -21.97 6.04
C ASP A 95 -11.91 -21.39 5.72
N LEU A 96 -12.47 -20.56 6.61
CA LEU A 96 -13.73 -19.86 6.35
C LEU A 96 -13.62 -18.95 5.13
N ASP A 97 -12.55 -18.18 5.01
CA ASP A 97 -12.34 -17.31 3.84
C ASP A 97 -12.18 -18.11 2.54
N ARG A 98 -11.56 -19.30 2.61
CA ARG A 98 -11.44 -20.22 1.47
C ARG A 98 -12.79 -20.79 1.05
N GLU A 99 -13.59 -21.24 2.01
CA GLU A 99 -14.95 -21.74 1.76
C GLU A 99 -15.86 -20.64 1.22
N LEU A 100 -15.82 -19.45 1.82
CA LEU A 100 -16.55 -18.27 1.36
C LEU A 100 -16.16 -17.91 -0.07
N ALA A 101 -14.87 -17.91 -0.40
CA ALA A 101 -14.40 -17.65 -1.76
C ALA A 101 -14.83 -18.73 -2.77
N LYS A 102 -14.98 -19.99 -2.33
CA LYS A 102 -15.54 -21.07 -3.16
C LYS A 102 -17.03 -20.83 -3.40
N TRP A 103 -17.79 -20.54 -2.34
CA TRP A 103 -19.22 -20.26 -2.41
C TRP A 103 -19.53 -19.05 -3.29
N VAL A 104 -18.79 -17.94 -3.15
CA VAL A 104 -18.96 -16.74 -3.98
C VAL A 104 -18.75 -17.05 -5.46
N ARG A 105 -17.67 -17.76 -5.81
CA ARG A 105 -17.39 -18.11 -7.22
C ARG A 105 -18.46 -18.99 -7.85
N GLN A 106 -19.07 -19.87 -7.06
CA GLN A 106 -20.14 -20.77 -7.50
C GLN A 106 -21.48 -20.03 -7.64
N ASN A 107 -21.83 -19.15 -6.70
CA ASN A 107 -23.17 -18.56 -6.61
C ASN A 107 -23.29 -17.18 -7.28
N VAL A 108 -22.22 -16.39 -7.38
CA VAL A 108 -22.26 -15.06 -8.03
C VAL A 108 -22.37 -15.18 -9.55
N ARG A 109 -21.86 -16.27 -10.16
CA ARG A 109 -22.07 -16.56 -11.59
C ARG A 109 -23.52 -16.92 -11.93
N ILE A 110 -24.29 -17.40 -10.96
CA ILE A 110 -25.70 -17.79 -11.12
C ILE A 110 -26.63 -16.57 -10.90
N ASN A 111 -26.22 -15.62 -10.05
CA ASN A 111 -27.02 -14.46 -9.64
C ASN A 111 -26.63 -13.15 -10.34
N SER A 112 -25.97 -13.20 -11.51
CA SER A 112 -25.38 -12.01 -12.17
C SER A 112 -26.40 -10.96 -12.63
N GLU A 113 -27.70 -11.23 -12.57
CA GLU A 113 -28.73 -10.22 -12.82
C GLU A 113 -29.06 -9.33 -11.61
N SER A 114 -28.74 -9.73 -10.36
CA SER A 114 -29.27 -8.99 -9.19
C SER A 114 -28.23 -8.41 -8.24
N LEU A 115 -26.94 -8.73 -8.35
CA LEU A 115 -25.95 -8.26 -7.36
C LEU A 115 -24.70 -7.67 -8.01
N ALA A 116 -24.85 -6.44 -8.51
CA ALA A 116 -23.74 -5.51 -8.62
C ALA A 116 -23.21 -5.20 -7.20
N VAL A 117 -22.33 -6.04 -6.67
CA VAL A 117 -21.58 -5.74 -5.45
C VAL A 117 -20.47 -4.74 -5.80
N SER A 118 -20.90 -3.51 -6.10
CA SER A 118 -20.00 -2.37 -6.17
C SER A 118 -19.62 -1.98 -4.74
N SER A 119 -18.33 -1.71 -4.53
CA SER A 119 -17.72 -1.39 -3.22
C SER A 119 -18.21 -0.07 -2.59
N ASN A 120 -19.29 0.54 -3.11
CA ASN A 120 -19.82 1.85 -2.70
C ASN A 120 -20.91 1.82 -1.62
N ASN A 121 -21.28 0.68 -1.03
CA ASN A 121 -22.43 0.62 -0.09
C ASN A 121 -22.07 0.41 1.39
N LYS A 122 -20.92 0.95 1.86
CA LYS A 122 -20.46 0.80 3.27
C LYS A 122 -20.90 1.91 4.23
N GLN A 123 -21.73 2.88 3.84
CA GLN A 123 -22.10 4.00 4.73
C GLN A 123 -23.59 4.13 5.10
N ARG A 124 -24.48 3.18 4.75
CA ARG A 124 -25.93 3.36 5.03
C ARG A 124 -26.58 2.33 5.97
N LYS A 125 -25.79 1.60 6.76
CA LYS A 125 -26.32 0.72 7.82
C LYS A 125 -25.84 1.12 9.21
N CYS A 126 -25.96 2.41 9.52
CA CYS A 126 -26.09 2.91 10.89
C CYS A 126 -27.50 3.49 11.01
N LEU A 127 -28.53 2.62 11.02
CA LEU A 127 -29.90 3.03 11.32
C LEU A 127 -30.03 3.01 12.85
N THR A 128 -29.76 4.15 13.48
CA THR A 128 -30.33 4.45 14.80
C THR A 128 -31.86 4.46 14.65
N PRO A 129 -32.65 3.86 15.57
CA PRO A 129 -34.10 3.95 15.48
C PRO A 129 -34.53 5.42 15.59
N LYS A 130 -35.25 5.91 14.58
CA LYS A 130 -35.92 7.21 14.62
C LYS A 130 -36.92 7.20 15.78
N ARG A 131 -36.68 8.02 16.80
CA ARG A 131 -37.63 8.33 17.87
C ARG A 131 -38.92 8.88 17.23
N MET A 132 -39.99 8.08 17.22
CA MET A 132 -41.29 8.53 16.73
C MET A 132 -41.83 9.60 17.69
N LYS A 133 -42.15 10.79 17.16
CA LYS A 133 -42.93 11.78 17.89
C LYS A 133 -44.38 11.31 17.86
N VAL A 134 -44.89 10.84 19.00
CA VAL A 134 -46.33 10.65 19.17
C VAL A 134 -46.99 12.02 19.25
N SER A 135 -47.84 12.31 18.27
CA SER A 135 -48.74 13.46 18.29
C SER A 135 -49.91 13.12 19.21
N LEU A 136 -50.00 13.75 20.38
CA LEU A 136 -51.23 13.78 21.15
C LEU A 136 -52.20 14.69 20.40
N CYS A 137 -53.11 14.12 19.62
CA CYS A 137 -54.30 14.81 19.15
C CYS A 137 -55.36 14.73 20.25
N ALA A 138 -55.85 15.89 20.66
CA ALA A 138 -56.92 16.08 21.62
C ALA A 138 -58.20 15.37 21.20
N ALA A 139 -58.86 14.72 22.17
CA ALA A 139 -60.26 14.32 22.06
C ALA A 139 -61.06 15.16 23.07
N ALA A 140 -62.14 15.73 22.51
CA ALA A 140 -63.26 16.51 23.06
C ALA A 140 -63.45 16.60 24.58
#